data_AF-A0A816EIY9-F1
#
_entry.id   AF-A0A816EIY9-F1
#
_cell.length_a   1.000
_cell.length_b   1.000
_cell.length_c   1.000
_cell.angle_alpha   90.00
_cell.angle_beta   90.00
_cell.angle_gamma   90.00
#
_symmetry.space_group_name_H-M   'P 1'
#
loop_
_entity.id
_entity.type
_entity.pdbx_description
1 polymer ?
#
loop_
_entity_poly.entity_id
_entity_poly.type
_entity_poly.pdbx_seq_one_letter_code
_entity_poly.pdbx_strand_id
1 'polypeptide(L)'
;MEYSQNKTFCEDLTEGKYSFPIIHAIQNRPNDNRIQNILKPRTDNMNLKRKVVKLLHEFGSIKYTRDKCIELADECYELIKKLEDNIHFRIIMNHLTLIFDNSTQNDYLTTNIN
;
A
#
# COMPACT_ATOMS: atom_id res chain seq x y z
N MET A 1 -20.99 -14.65 -11.07
CA MET A 1 -20.26 -14.05 -9.93
C MET A 1 -19.00 -13.26 -10.33
N GLU A 2 -18.67 -13.15 -11.63
CA GLU A 2 -17.47 -12.42 -12.11
C GLU A 2 -17.66 -10.90 -12.30
N TYR A 3 -18.89 -10.40 -12.29
CA TYR A 3 -19.17 -8.98 -12.59
C TYR A 3 -18.84 -8.01 -11.45
N SER A 4 -18.92 -8.44 -10.17
CA SER A 4 -18.66 -7.56 -9.03
C SER A 4 -17.18 -7.36 -8.70
N GLN A 5 -16.30 -8.31 -9.06
CA GLN A 5 -14.85 -8.15 -8.82
C GLN A 5 -14.20 -7.16 -9.79
N ASN A 6 -14.78 -7.01 -10.99
CA ASN A 6 -14.24 -6.11 -12.01
C ASN A 6 -14.49 -4.63 -11.70
N LYS A 7 -15.57 -4.31 -10.97
CA LYS A 7 -15.92 -2.92 -10.66
C LYS A 7 -14.96 -2.27 -9.66
N THR A 8 -14.35 -3.04 -8.76
CA THR A 8 -13.46 -2.53 -7.71
C THR A 8 -11.97 -2.75 -7.99
N PHE A 9 -11.59 -3.47 -9.04
CA PHE A 9 -10.17 -3.75 -9.33
C PHE A 9 -9.45 -2.49 -9.81
N CYS A 10 -8.53 -2.00 -8.97
CA CYS A 10 -7.68 -0.84 -9.24
C CYS A 10 -8.49 0.39 -9.71
N GLU A 11 -9.57 0.73 -9.01
CA GLU A 11 -10.40 1.93 -9.28
C GLU A 11 -9.55 3.21 -9.36
N ASP A 12 -8.49 3.31 -8.57
CA ASP A 12 -7.52 4.42 -8.67
C ASP A 12 -7.00 4.64 -10.11
N LEU A 13 -6.83 3.58 -10.90
CA LEU A 13 -6.41 3.66 -12.29
C LEU A 13 -7.54 4.18 -13.21
N THR A 14 -8.78 3.77 -12.92
CA THR A 14 -9.97 4.24 -13.65
C THR A 14 -10.23 5.72 -13.35
N GLU A 15 -10.02 6.16 -12.11
CA GLU A 15 -10.16 7.56 -11.71
C GLU A 15 -8.99 8.44 -12.19
N GLY A 16 -7.87 7.83 -12.59
CA GLY A 16 -6.64 8.52 -12.97
C GLY A 16 -5.89 9.12 -11.78
N LYS A 17 -6.04 8.51 -10.60
CA LYS A 17 -5.34 8.92 -9.38
C LYS A 17 -3.86 8.55 -9.44
N TYR A 18 -3.03 9.49 -9.03
CA TYR A 18 -1.61 9.26 -8.80
C TYR A 18 -1.41 8.81 -7.35
N SER A 19 -1.73 7.56 -7.06
CA SER A 19 -1.48 6.98 -5.74
C SER A 19 0.02 6.84 -5.47
N PHE A 20 0.40 6.69 -4.20
CA PHE A 20 1.80 6.63 -3.77
C PHE A 20 2.69 5.66 -4.59
N PRO A 21 2.30 4.38 -4.84
CA PRO A 21 3.10 3.48 -5.68
C PRO A 21 3.23 3.96 -7.14
N ILE A 22 2.22 4.64 -7.68
CA ILE A 22 2.24 5.18 -9.05
C ILE A 22 3.20 6.38 -9.13
N ILE A 23 3.15 7.29 -8.16
CA ILE A 23 4.08 8.43 -8.09
C ILE A 23 5.52 7.92 -8.03
N HIS A 24 5.81 7.00 -7.12
CA HIS A 24 7.13 6.40 -6.99
C HIS A 24 7.59 5.73 -8.29
N ALA A 25 6.70 5.00 -8.97
CA ALA A 25 7.00 4.35 -10.24
C ALA A 25 7.41 5.35 -11.34
N ILE A 26 6.68 6.46 -11.46
CA ILE A 26 6.94 7.51 -12.46
C ILE A 26 8.24 8.24 -12.15
N GLN A 27 8.48 8.57 -10.88
CA GLN A 27 9.68 9.31 -10.46
C GLN A 27 10.96 8.48 -10.59
N ASN A 28 10.90 7.18 -10.27
CA ASN A 28 12.07 6.30 -10.41
C ASN A 28 12.36 5.88 -11.85
N ARG A 29 11.39 6.04 -12.76
CA ARG A 29 11.53 5.69 -14.18
C ARG A 29 11.07 6.88 -15.06
N PRO A 30 11.77 8.03 -15.02
CA PRO A 30 11.33 9.23 -15.74
C PRO A 30 11.34 9.06 -17.26
N ASN A 31 12.13 8.12 -17.78
CA ASN A 31 12.18 7.81 -19.21
C ASN A 31 11.13 6.76 -19.63
N ASP A 32 10.35 6.20 -18.70
CA ASP A 32 9.35 5.18 -18.98
C ASP A 32 7.92 5.74 -18.82
N ASN A 33 7.33 6.14 -19.93
CA ASN A 33 6.00 6.73 -19.96
C ASN A 33 4.87 5.70 -20.02
N ARG A 34 5.14 4.39 -19.88
CA ARG A 34 4.11 3.34 -20.03
C ARG A 34 2.96 3.49 -19.03
N ILE A 35 3.28 3.78 -17.76
CA ILE A 35 2.27 3.96 -16.71
C ILE A 35 1.43 5.23 -16.98
N GLN A 36 2.09 6.35 -17.32
CA GLN A 36 1.42 7.62 -17.64
C GLN A 36 0.49 7.49 -18.86
N ASN A 37 0.92 6.79 -19.90
CA ASN A 37 0.14 6.57 -21.11
C ASN A 37 -1.12 5.71 -20.86
N ILE A 38 -1.09 4.83 -19.86
CA ILE A 38 -2.25 4.02 -19.47
C ILE A 38 -3.19 4.80 -18.53
N LEU A 39 -2.64 5.64 -17.64
CA LEU A 39 -3.42 6.46 -16.70
C LEU A 39 -4.14 7.65 -17.34
N LYS A 40 -3.48 8.33 -18.30
CA LYS A 40 -4.00 9.54 -18.95
C LYS A 40 -5.42 9.38 -19.54
N PRO A 41 -5.76 8.28 -20.25
CA PRO A 41 -7.10 8.10 -20.80
C PRO A 41 -8.14 7.59 -19.80
N ARG A 42 -7.81 7.36 -18.52
CA ARG A 42 -8.74 6.86 -17.48
C ARG A 42 -9.46 5.58 -17.92
N THR A 43 -8.69 4.54 -18.20
CA THR A 43 -9.21 3.30 -18.79
C THR A 43 -9.86 2.38 -17.78
N ASP A 44 -10.99 1.77 -18.15
CA ASP A 44 -11.60 0.66 -17.41
C ASP A 44 -11.15 -0.72 -17.94
N ASN A 45 -10.22 -0.75 -18.89
CA ASN A 45 -9.76 -2.00 -19.48
C ASN A 45 -8.92 -2.82 -18.48
N MET A 46 -9.46 -3.96 -18.08
CA MET A 46 -8.85 -4.92 -17.14
C MET A 46 -7.40 -5.29 -17.49
N ASN A 47 -7.10 -5.49 -18.77
CA ASN A 47 -5.76 -5.88 -19.22
C ASN A 47 -4.76 -4.75 -19.07
N LEU A 48 -5.19 -3.50 -19.29
CA LEU A 48 -4.36 -2.33 -19.07
C LEU A 48 -4.12 -2.11 -17.56
N LYS A 49 -5.14 -2.31 -16.71
CA LYS A 49 -4.97 -2.25 -15.25
C LYS A 49 -3.96 -3.29 -14.75
N ARG A 50 -4.10 -4.55 -15.19
CA ARG A 50 -3.13 -5.63 -14.86
C ARG A 50 -1.72 -5.32 -15.35
N LYS A 51 -1.59 -4.69 -16.53
CA LYS A 51 -0.29 -4.24 -17.05
C LYS A 51 0.35 -3.18 -16.15
N VAL A 52 -0.42 -2.20 -15.67
CA VAL A 52 0.09 -1.20 -14.71
C VAL A 52 0.55 -1.88 -13.43
N VAL A 53 -0.27 -2.76 -12.85
CA VAL A 53 0.11 -3.52 -11.63
C VAL A 53 1.42 -4.27 -11.84
N LYS A 54 1.58 -4.96 -12.98
CA LYS A 54 2.83 -5.65 -13.30
C LYS A 54 4.03 -4.70 -13.36
N LEU A 55 3.88 -3.53 -13.99
CA LEU A 55 4.93 -2.51 -14.04
C LEU A 55 5.27 -1.98 -12.63
N LEU A 56 4.29 -1.78 -11.76
CA LEU A 56 4.52 -1.35 -10.37
C LEU A 56 5.34 -2.39 -9.58
N HIS A 57 5.13 -3.68 -9.83
CA HIS A 57 5.96 -4.75 -9.27
C HIS A 57 7.37 -4.75 -9.87
N GLU A 58 7.50 -4.70 -11.20
CA GLU A 58 8.79 -4.68 -11.90
C GLU A 58 9.65 -3.47 -11.50
N PHE A 59 9.03 -2.32 -11.24
CA PHE A 59 9.73 -1.10 -10.82
C PHE A 59 10.02 -1.08 -9.31
N GLY A 60 9.58 -2.10 -8.57
CA GLY A 60 9.76 -2.20 -7.13
C GLY A 60 8.87 -1.25 -6.32
N SER A 61 7.92 -0.54 -6.94
CA SER A 61 7.08 0.46 -6.27
C SER A 61 6.15 -0.13 -5.23
N ILE A 62 5.62 -1.34 -5.48
CA ILE A 62 4.81 -2.04 -4.47
C ILE A 62 5.67 -2.41 -3.25
N LYS A 63 6.88 -2.93 -3.47
CA LYS A 63 7.81 -3.26 -2.39
C LYS A 63 8.18 -1.99 -1.61
N TYR A 64 8.57 -0.93 -2.29
CA TYR A 64 8.90 0.36 -1.66
C TYR A 64 7.74 0.91 -0.82
N THR A 65 6.52 0.82 -1.33
CA THR A 65 5.33 1.28 -0.60
C THR A 65 5.13 0.48 0.67
N ARG A 66 5.28 -0.85 0.61
CA ARG A 66 5.22 -1.72 1.80
C ARG A 66 6.31 -1.34 2.81
N ASP A 67 7.56 -1.25 2.36
CA ASP A 67 8.70 -0.94 3.23
C ASP A 67 8.49 0.42 3.94
N LYS A 68 7.98 1.42 3.21
CA LYS A 68 7.68 2.74 3.79
C LYS A 68 6.51 2.71 4.77
N CYS A 69 5.49 1.89 4.53
CA CYS A 69 4.40 1.70 5.49
C CYS A 69 4.89 1.06 6.79
N ILE A 70 5.81 0.10 6.71
CA ILE A 70 6.42 -0.54 7.89
C ILE A 70 7.25 0.48 8.68
N GLU A 71 8.12 1.23 8.00
CA GLU A 71 8.92 2.30 8.61
C GLU A 71 8.05 3.32 9.36
N LEU A 72 6.97 3.79 8.72
CA LEU A 72 6.03 4.73 9.34
C LEU A 72 5.26 4.10 10.52
N ALA A 73 4.97 2.79 10.47
CA ALA A 73 4.33 2.11 11.58
C ALA A 73 5.27 2.03 12.79
N ASP A 74 6.54 1.70 12.57
CA ASP A 74 7.56 1.66 13.61
C ASP A 74 7.76 3.04 14.26
N GLU A 75 7.82 4.10 13.45
CA GLU A 75 7.84 5.49 13.95
C GLU A 75 6.63 5.81 14.83
N CYS A 76 5.43 5.40 14.41
CA CYS A 76 4.21 5.58 15.21
C CYS A 76 4.27 4.82 16.54
N TYR A 77 4.76 3.58 16.55
CA TYR A 77 4.89 2.80 17.80
C TYR A 77 5.86 3.47 18.78
N GLU A 78 7.00 3.97 18.29
CA GLU A 78 7.97 4.68 19.13
C GLU A 78 7.38 5.98 19.72
N LEU A 79 6.51 6.67 18.98
CA LEU A 79 5.79 7.84 19.48
C LEU A 79 4.75 7.46 20.55
N ILE A 80 3.98 6.38 20.35
CA ILE A 80 2.98 5.91 21.32
C ILE A 80 3.66 5.51 22.64
N LYS A 81 4.80 4.81 22.56
CA LYS A 81 5.58 4.41 23.73
C LYS A 81 6.05 5.60 24.57
N LYS A 82 6.34 6.75 23.93
CA LYS A 82 6.74 7.99 24.60
C LYS A 82 5.59 8.71 25.31
N LEU A 83 4.34 8.44 24.91
CA LEU A 83 3.13 9.14 25.40
C LEU A 83 2.38 8.33 26.48
N GLU A 84 3.10 7.60 27.34
CA GLU A 84 2.52 6.71 28.38
C GLU A 84 1.68 5.54 27.82
N ASP A 85 2.08 5.02 26.67
CA ASP A 85 1.65 3.74 26.10
C ASP A 85 0.13 3.46 26.18
N ASN A 86 -0.65 4.19 25.38
CA ASN A 86 -2.10 4.04 25.30
C ASN A 86 -2.52 2.80 24.49
N ILE A 87 -3.27 1.90 25.15
CA ILE A 87 -3.68 0.61 24.60
C ILE A 87 -4.57 0.70 23.35
N HIS A 88 -5.40 1.74 23.23
CA HIS A 88 -6.27 1.92 22.07
C HIS A 88 -5.45 2.24 20.81
N PHE A 89 -4.40 3.04 20.94
CA PHE A 89 -3.51 3.34 19.82
C PHE A 89 -2.73 2.09 19.36
N ARG A 90 -2.27 1.24 20.29
CA ARG A 90 -1.64 -0.04 19.93
C ARG A 90 -2.58 -0.95 19.15
N ILE A 91 -3.85 -1.04 19.55
CA ILE A 91 -4.86 -1.84 18.85
C ILE A 91 -5.06 -1.31 17.42
N ILE A 92 -5.23 0.00 17.25
CA ILE A 92 -5.39 0.60 15.91
C ILE A 92 -4.16 0.33 15.04
N MET A 93 -2.96 0.52 15.57
CA MET A 93 -1.73 0.27 14.83
C MET A 93 -1.59 -1.20 14.42
N ASN A 94 -1.90 -2.15 15.31
CA ASN A 94 -1.90 -3.59 14.98
C ASN A 94 -2.88 -3.88 13.83
N HIS A 95 -4.09 -3.32 13.87
CA HIS A 95 -5.06 -3.52 12.79
C HIS A 95 -4.58 -2.95 11.45
N LEU A 96 -3.90 -1.81 11.46
CA LEU A 96 -3.35 -1.18 10.25
C LEU A 96 -2.16 -1.96 9.69
N THR A 97 -1.29 -2.51 10.54
CA THR A 97 -0.09 -3.24 10.10
C THR A 97 -0.40 -4.65 9.59
N LEU A 98 -1.46 -5.29 10.10
CA LEU A 98 -1.96 -6.59 9.59
C LEU A 98 -2.32 -6.57 8.10
N ILE A 99 -2.65 -5.40 7.55
CA ILE A 99 -2.96 -5.25 6.11
C ILE A 99 -1.70 -5.43 5.24
N PHE A 100 -0.53 -5.15 5.80
CA PHE A 100 0.75 -5.14 5.08
C PHE A 100 1.60 -6.37 5.35
N ASP A 101 1.30 -7.09 6.44
CA ASP A 101 2.12 -8.16 6.97
C ASP A 101 1.31 -9.45 7.21
N ASN A 102 1.61 -10.49 6.43
CA ASN A 102 1.01 -11.83 6.63
C ASN A 102 1.76 -12.65 7.70
N SER A 103 2.81 -12.09 8.32
CA SER A 103 3.79 -12.83 9.13
C SER A 103 3.67 -12.57 10.65
N THR A 104 3.07 -11.46 11.06
CA THR A 104 3.22 -10.98 12.45
C THR A 104 1.89 -11.09 13.21
N GLN A 105 1.56 -12.31 13.62
CA GLN A 105 0.37 -12.60 14.43
C GLN A 105 0.62 -12.66 15.95
N ASN A 106 1.85 -12.57 16.49
CA ASN A 106 2.06 -12.98 17.90
C ASN A 106 2.89 -12.10 18.85
N ASP A 107 3.56 -11.03 18.42
CA ASP A 107 4.56 -10.40 19.31
C ASP A 107 4.07 -9.14 20.06
N TYR A 108 3.01 -8.48 19.60
CA TYR A 108 2.51 -7.26 20.24
C TYR A 108 1.51 -7.51 21.39
N LEU A 109 0.98 -8.73 21.52
CA LEU A 109 0.03 -9.10 22.58
C LEU A 109 0.72 -9.71 23.81
N THR A 110 1.97 -10.13 23.71
CA THR A 110 2.63 -10.96 24.73
C THR A 110 3.56 -10.19 25.67
N THR A 111 3.87 -8.91 25.41
CA THR A 111 4.92 -8.23 26.20
C THR A 111 4.43 -7.51 27.46
N ASN A 112 3.13 -7.24 27.65
CA ASN A 112 2.65 -6.48 28.82
C ASN A 112 1.40 -7.07 29.50
N ILE A 113 1.43 -8.37 29.79
CA ILE A 113 0.57 -8.97 30.81
C ILE A 113 1.46 -9.72 31.82
N ASN A 114 2.10 -8.97 32.71
CA ASN A 114 2.55 -9.39 34.03
C ASN A 114 2.79 -8.15 34.90
#